data_AF-A0A372NZ92-F1
#
_entry.id   AF-A0A372NZ92-F1
#
_cell.length_a   1.000
_cell.length_b   1.000
_cell.length_c   1.000
_cell.angle_alpha   90.00
_cell.angle_beta   90.00
_cell.angle_gamma   90.00
#
_symmetry.space_group_name_H-M   'P 1'
#
loop_
_entity.id
_entity.type
_entity.pdbx_description
1 polymer ?
#
loop_
_entity_poly.entity_id
_entity_poly.type
_entity_poly.pdbx_seq_one_letter_code
_entity_poly.pdbx_strand_id
1 'polypeptide(L)'
;MIPMQKIFKSVLAVSVITLAIACSSEEKKKPAADSVAMANSNTVPATAPAEMEADTGHLVGAWHDEAIKSDDGKDIAYEVVSKGHKVYIQAITFTGKELTLNDAPPITASASEIRKDGDKYVGVNSPTEIYKVDKTGNLLIYDGETLVAICKKIL
;
A
#
# COMPACT_ATOMS: atom_id res chain seq x y z
N MET A 1 52.93 34.38 26.79
CA MET A 1 52.76 32.91 26.73
C MET A 1 52.76 32.38 28.15
N ILE A 2 51.62 31.91 28.63
CA ILE A 2 51.45 31.33 29.96
C ILE A 2 50.92 29.90 29.76
N PRO A 3 51.59 28.86 30.27
CA PRO A 3 51.07 27.50 30.23
C PRO A 3 50.19 27.25 31.45
N MET A 4 48.93 26.87 31.23
CA MET A 4 48.03 26.46 32.31
C MET A 4 48.11 24.94 32.45
N GLN A 5 48.53 24.52 33.63
CA GLN A 5 48.80 23.14 34.02
C GLN A 5 47.82 22.75 35.15
N LYS A 6 47.54 21.44 35.24
CA LYS A 6 47.01 20.67 36.40
C LYS A 6 45.48 20.46 36.40
N ILE A 7 45.02 19.25 36.06
CA ILE A 7 44.84 18.05 36.91
C ILE A 7 43.80 18.29 38.02
N PHE A 8 42.63 17.67 37.88
CA PHE A 8 41.85 17.16 39.01
C PHE A 8 41.26 15.79 38.65
N LYS A 9 41.71 14.77 39.38
CA LYS A 9 41.05 13.48 39.49
C LYS A 9 39.80 13.66 40.37
N SER A 10 38.68 13.07 39.99
CA SER A 10 37.68 12.67 40.98
C SER A 10 36.96 11.39 40.55
N VAL A 11 36.68 10.60 41.57
CA VAL A 11 36.34 9.18 41.60
C VAL A 11 34.85 9.06 42.01
N LEU A 12 34.25 7.89 41.76
CA LEU A 12 32.95 7.38 42.27
C LEU A 12 31.70 7.93 41.54
N ALA A 13 30.60 7.19 41.27
CA ALA A 13 30.12 5.95 41.87
C ALA A 13 29.18 5.15 40.93
N VAL A 14 29.00 3.88 41.31
CA VAL A 14 28.16 2.82 40.75
C VAL A 14 26.66 3.14 40.78
N SER A 15 25.92 2.71 39.76
CA SER A 15 24.54 2.20 39.92
C SER A 15 24.20 1.21 38.81
N VAL A 16 24.30 -0.07 39.14
CA VAL A 16 23.71 -1.19 38.39
C VAL A 16 22.22 -1.18 38.69
N ILE A 17 21.38 -0.86 37.69
CA ILE A 17 19.93 -1.07 37.78
C ILE A 17 19.63 -2.41 37.10
N THR A 18 19.51 -3.44 37.92
CA THR A 18 18.83 -4.69 37.59
C THR A 18 17.33 -4.44 37.53
N LEU A 19 16.77 -4.36 36.32
CA LEU A 19 15.33 -4.48 36.11
C LEU A 19 14.99 -5.97 35.98
N ALA A 20 14.45 -6.52 37.08
CA ALA A 20 13.70 -7.75 37.04
C ALA A 20 12.42 -7.52 36.22
N ILE A 21 12.43 -7.95 34.95
CA ILE A 21 11.19 -8.10 34.20
C ILE A 21 10.61 -9.45 34.59
N ALA A 22 9.57 -9.38 35.42
CA ALA A 22 8.73 -10.50 35.79
C ALA A 22 8.23 -11.22 34.52
N CYS A 23 8.46 -12.53 34.46
CA CYS A 23 7.66 -13.43 33.66
C CYS A 23 6.21 -13.36 34.17
N SER A 24 5.29 -12.93 33.31
CA SER A 24 3.86 -13.12 33.51
C SER A 24 3.19 -13.26 32.15
N SER A 25 2.91 -14.52 31.82
CA SER A 25 1.84 -14.96 30.92
C SER A 25 1.94 -14.48 29.46
N GLU A 26 2.62 -15.30 28.66
CA GLU A 26 2.37 -15.40 27.22
C GLU A 26 0.92 -15.82 26.97
N GLU A 27 -0.01 -14.86 26.91
CA GLU A 27 -1.19 -15.04 26.08
C GLU A 27 -0.71 -15.02 24.64
N LYS A 28 -0.58 -16.22 24.06
CA LYS A 28 -0.48 -16.44 22.62
C LYS A 28 -1.65 -15.73 21.96
N LYS A 29 -1.45 -14.47 21.59
CA LYS A 29 -2.32 -13.76 20.66
C LYS A 29 -2.14 -14.49 19.34
N LYS A 30 -3.09 -15.38 19.09
CA LYS A 30 -3.36 -16.07 17.82
C LYS A 30 -3.02 -15.09 16.68
N PRO A 31 -2.22 -15.48 15.68
CA PRO A 31 -2.03 -14.65 14.50
C PRO A 31 -3.43 -14.30 13.98
N ALA A 32 -3.71 -13.00 13.85
CA ALA A 32 -4.85 -12.56 13.07
C ALA A 32 -4.72 -13.28 11.73
N ALA A 33 -5.78 -14.00 11.32
CA ALA A 33 -5.79 -14.64 10.02
C ALA A 33 -5.51 -13.54 8.99
N ASP A 34 -4.40 -13.67 8.27
CA ASP A 34 -4.05 -12.82 7.14
C ASP A 34 -5.26 -12.82 6.20
N SER A 35 -6.01 -11.73 6.17
CA SER A 35 -7.18 -11.59 5.31
C SER A 35 -6.73 -11.07 3.96
N VAL A 36 -5.87 -11.85 3.30
CA VAL A 36 -5.54 -11.62 1.90
C VAL A 36 -6.81 -11.86 1.10
N ALA A 37 -7.35 -10.80 0.49
CA ALA A 37 -8.49 -10.92 -0.41
C ALA A 37 -8.12 -11.91 -1.53
N MET A 38 -8.89 -12.99 -1.66
CA MET A 38 -8.69 -13.94 -2.74
C MET A 38 -9.32 -13.39 -4.01
N ALA A 39 -8.51 -13.19 -5.06
CA ALA A 39 -8.99 -12.80 -6.37
C ALA A 39 -9.44 -14.02 -7.18
N ASN A 40 -10.67 -13.98 -7.68
CA ASN A 40 -11.14 -14.85 -8.76
C ASN A 40 -11.16 -14.03 -10.05
N SER A 41 -10.26 -14.34 -11.00
CA SER A 41 -10.31 -13.79 -12.37
C SER A 41 -11.37 -14.56 -13.14
N ASN A 42 -12.47 -13.87 -13.47
CA ASN A 42 -13.54 -14.40 -14.30
C ASN A 42 -13.81 -13.41 -15.43
N THR A 43 -13.81 -13.90 -16.66
CA THR A 43 -14.34 -13.19 -17.84
C THR A 43 -15.86 -12.96 -17.70
N VAL A 44 -16.23 -11.68 -17.47
CA VAL A 44 -17.48 -10.90 -17.73
C VAL A 44 -18.75 -11.69 -18.11
N PRO A 45 -19.93 -11.44 -17.48
CA PRO A 45 -20.55 -10.11 -17.48
C PRO A 45 -21.13 -9.59 -16.15
N ALA A 46 -20.64 -8.42 -15.73
CA ALA A 46 -21.44 -7.50 -14.93
C ALA A 46 -22.45 -6.83 -15.85
N THR A 47 -23.73 -6.93 -15.49
CA THR A 47 -24.87 -6.29 -16.12
C THR A 47 -24.75 -4.77 -16.01
N ALA A 48 -23.90 -4.16 -16.83
CA ALA A 48 -24.01 -2.74 -17.16
C ALA A 48 -25.01 -2.62 -18.33
N PRO A 49 -25.85 -1.57 -18.37
CA PRO A 49 -26.75 -1.35 -19.49
C PRO A 49 -25.94 -1.33 -20.79
N ALA A 50 -26.43 -2.04 -21.82
CA ALA A 50 -25.96 -1.85 -23.18
C ALA A 50 -26.04 -0.36 -23.53
N GLU A 51 -25.08 0.12 -24.33
CA GLU A 51 -24.91 1.50 -24.85
C GLU A 51 -23.93 2.40 -24.08
N MET A 52 -22.67 2.00 -24.08
CA MET A 52 -21.50 2.83 -24.39
C MET A 52 -20.32 1.85 -24.45
N GLU A 53 -19.51 1.88 -25.51
CA GLU A 53 -18.24 1.15 -25.56
C GLU A 53 -17.40 1.64 -24.36
N ALA A 54 -17.46 0.90 -23.25
CA ALA A 54 -16.74 1.28 -22.04
C ALA A 54 -15.26 1.38 -22.42
N ASP A 55 -14.62 2.48 -22.03
CA ASP A 55 -13.19 2.66 -22.20
C ASP A 55 -12.48 1.61 -21.34
N THR A 56 -12.24 0.43 -21.88
CA THR A 56 -11.63 -0.71 -21.18
C THR A 56 -10.14 -0.81 -21.51
N GLY A 57 -9.39 -1.35 -20.56
CA GLY A 57 -7.98 -1.69 -20.76
C GLY A 57 -7.69 -3.15 -20.40
N HIS A 58 -6.43 -3.46 -20.10
CA HIS A 58 -5.97 -4.75 -19.60
C HIS A 58 -5.51 -4.61 -18.16
N LEU A 59 -6.02 -5.45 -17.26
CA LEU A 59 -5.59 -5.51 -15.87
C LEU A 59 -4.11 -5.92 -15.78
N VAL A 60 -3.31 -5.11 -15.09
CA VAL A 60 -1.87 -5.32 -14.89
C VAL A 60 -1.56 -5.86 -13.50
N GLY A 61 -2.34 -5.44 -12.51
CA GLY A 61 -2.18 -5.86 -11.12
C GLY A 61 -3.25 -5.26 -10.22
N ALA A 62 -3.39 -5.84 -9.03
CA ALA A 62 -4.34 -5.37 -8.02
C ALA A 62 -3.74 -5.48 -6.62
N TRP A 63 -4.07 -4.52 -5.75
CA TRP A 63 -3.57 -4.44 -4.38
C TRP A 63 -4.65 -4.05 -3.39
N HIS A 64 -4.73 -4.72 -2.25
CA HIS A 64 -5.70 -4.46 -1.17
C HIS A 64 -5.15 -3.42 -0.19
N ASP A 65 -5.89 -2.34 0.06
CA ASP A 65 -5.57 -1.39 1.13
C ASP A 65 -6.32 -1.74 2.41
N GLU A 66 -5.66 -2.52 3.26
CA GLU A 66 -6.23 -3.00 4.53
C GLU A 66 -6.37 -1.90 5.59
N ALA A 67 -5.79 -0.71 5.36
CA ALA A 67 -5.78 0.37 6.35
C ALA A 67 -7.06 1.23 6.30
N ILE A 68 -7.79 1.18 5.18
CA ILE A 68 -8.95 2.05 4.95
C ILE A 68 -10.18 1.25 4.52
N LYS A 69 -11.34 1.86 4.74
CA LYS A 69 -12.63 1.42 4.21
C LYS A 69 -13.32 2.62 3.58
N SER A 70 -14.20 2.36 2.64
CA SER A 70 -15.12 3.40 2.15
C SER A 70 -16.06 3.87 3.27
N ASP A 71 -16.74 4.99 3.04
CA ASP A 71 -17.71 5.55 3.98
C ASP A 71 -18.86 4.58 4.33
N ASP A 72 -19.21 3.66 3.42
CA ASP A 72 -20.20 2.61 3.62
C ASP A 72 -19.60 1.29 4.14
N GLY A 73 -18.33 1.29 4.56
CA GLY A 73 -17.66 0.18 5.23
C GLY A 73 -17.09 -0.92 4.32
N LYS A 74 -17.05 -0.69 3.00
CA LYS A 74 -16.46 -1.63 2.03
C LYS A 74 -14.94 -1.58 2.07
N ASP A 75 -14.32 -2.70 1.74
CA ASP A 75 -12.86 -2.78 1.58
C ASP A 75 -12.43 -2.06 0.30
N ILE A 76 -11.24 -1.48 0.33
CA ILE A 76 -10.67 -0.72 -0.80
C ILE A 76 -9.52 -1.51 -1.40
N ALA A 77 -9.52 -1.65 -2.73
CA ALA A 77 -8.36 -2.11 -3.48
C ALA A 77 -8.00 -1.10 -4.57
N TYR A 78 -6.77 -1.15 -5.04
CA TYR A 78 -6.30 -0.42 -6.21
C TYR A 78 -6.04 -1.41 -7.33
N GLU A 79 -6.55 -1.12 -8.51
CA GLU A 79 -6.20 -1.86 -9.72
C GLU A 79 -5.42 -0.96 -10.69
N VAL A 80 -4.45 -1.56 -11.36
CA VAL A 80 -3.67 -0.90 -12.41
C VAL A 80 -4.09 -1.46 -13.76
N VAL A 81 -4.44 -0.57 -14.67
CA VAL A 81 -5.03 -0.89 -15.97
C VAL A 81 -4.16 -0.29 -17.07
N SER A 82 -3.82 -1.06 -18.08
CA SER A 82 -3.09 -0.57 -19.26
C SER A 82 -4.03 -0.44 -20.47
N LYS A 83 -3.94 0.66 -21.21
CA LYS A 83 -4.67 0.85 -22.47
C LYS A 83 -3.78 1.56 -23.48
N GLY A 84 -3.48 0.86 -24.59
CA GLY A 84 -2.55 1.35 -25.59
C GLY A 84 -1.18 1.67 -24.96
N HIS A 85 -0.78 2.94 -25.00
CA HIS A 85 0.49 3.41 -24.41
C HIS A 85 0.33 4.03 -23.01
N LYS A 86 -0.88 4.03 -22.45
CA LYS A 86 -1.19 4.65 -21.18
C LYS A 86 -1.43 3.60 -20.10
N VAL A 87 -1.14 3.98 -18.86
CA VAL A 87 -1.39 3.17 -17.67
C VAL A 87 -2.19 4.02 -16.70
N TYR A 88 -3.15 3.40 -16.05
CA TYR A 88 -4.08 4.02 -15.13
C TYR A 88 -4.07 3.27 -13.82
N ILE A 89 -4.28 3.98 -12.71
CA ILE A 89 -4.58 3.37 -11.41
C ILE A 89 -5.92 3.90 -10.92
N GLN A 90 -6.75 3.02 -10.38
CA GLN A 90 -8.04 3.40 -9.81
C GLN A 90 -8.35 2.61 -8.55
N ALA A 91 -9.05 3.26 -7.62
CA ALA A 91 -9.59 2.59 -6.44
C ALA A 91 -10.90 1.87 -6.80
N ILE A 92 -11.07 0.67 -6.30
CA ILE A 92 -12.27 -0.14 -6.39
C ILE A 92 -12.70 -0.55 -4.98
N THR A 93 -14.00 -0.80 -4.81
CA THR A 93 -14.57 -1.24 -3.53
C THR A 93 -15.09 -2.66 -3.63
N PHE A 94 -14.97 -3.45 -2.56
CA PHE A 94 -15.53 -4.79 -2.50
C PHE A 94 -16.01 -5.13 -1.10
N THR A 95 -16.82 -6.18 -0.99
CA THR A 95 -17.39 -6.65 0.27
C THR A 95 -17.03 -8.11 0.49
N GLY A 96 -16.70 -8.47 1.73
CA GLY A 96 -16.40 -9.85 2.10
C GLY A 96 -14.92 -10.19 1.87
N LYS A 97 -14.63 -11.48 1.70
CA LYS A 97 -13.25 -11.97 1.59
C LYS A 97 -12.78 -12.21 0.16
N GLU A 98 -13.70 -12.12 -0.80
CA GLU A 98 -13.44 -12.42 -2.20
C GLU A 98 -13.59 -11.14 -3.02
N LEU A 99 -12.60 -10.91 -3.89
CA LEU A 99 -12.61 -9.84 -4.86
C LEU A 99 -12.71 -10.47 -6.25
N THR A 100 -13.68 -10.05 -7.07
CA THR A 100 -13.72 -10.44 -8.48
C THR A 100 -13.03 -9.36 -9.29
N LEU A 101 -11.97 -9.75 -10.01
CA LEU A 101 -11.24 -8.85 -10.90
C LEU A 101 -11.62 -9.17 -12.35
N ASN A 102 -11.85 -8.12 -13.13
CA ASN A 102 -12.09 -8.23 -14.56
C ASN A 102 -10.75 -8.08 -15.29
N ASP A 103 -10.41 -8.99 -16.19
CA ASP A 103 -9.20 -8.90 -17.00
C ASP A 103 -9.20 -7.68 -17.94
N ALA A 104 -10.39 -7.21 -18.30
CA ALA A 104 -10.61 -6.00 -19.09
C ALA A 104 -11.46 -4.97 -18.32
N PRO A 105 -10.92 -4.37 -17.24
CA PRO A 105 -11.69 -3.48 -16.39
C PRO A 105 -11.96 -2.16 -17.14
N PRO A 106 -13.14 -1.54 -16.91
CA PRO A 106 -13.41 -0.20 -17.42
C PRO A 106 -12.51 0.82 -16.68
N ILE A 107 -11.94 1.74 -17.45
CA ILE A 107 -11.23 2.90 -16.94
C ILE A 107 -12.28 3.91 -16.49
N THR A 108 -12.36 4.10 -15.18
CA THR A 108 -13.36 4.96 -14.54
C THR A 108 -12.94 6.43 -14.58
N ALA A 109 -13.89 7.33 -14.31
CA ALA A 109 -13.60 8.76 -14.19
C ALA A 109 -12.65 9.11 -13.02
N SER A 110 -12.53 8.24 -12.02
CA SER A 110 -11.60 8.37 -10.90
C SER A 110 -10.21 7.81 -11.19
N ALA A 111 -9.97 7.27 -12.38
CA ALA A 111 -8.68 6.71 -12.74
C ALA A 111 -7.63 7.81 -12.94
N SER A 112 -6.50 7.69 -12.24
CA SER A 112 -5.34 8.55 -12.45
C SER A 112 -4.43 7.93 -13.51
N GLU A 113 -4.12 8.69 -14.56
CA GLU A 113 -3.07 8.30 -15.52
C GLU A 113 -1.71 8.37 -14.84
N ILE A 114 -0.93 7.29 -14.94
CA ILE A 114 0.41 7.17 -14.39
C ILE A 114 1.41 6.83 -15.48
N ARG A 115 2.64 7.32 -15.33
CA ARG A 115 3.76 7.03 -16.23
C ARG A 115 4.94 6.48 -15.47
N LYS A 116 5.72 5.62 -16.11
CA LYS A 116 6.96 5.08 -15.55
C LYS A 116 8.02 6.18 -15.47
N ASP A 117 8.75 6.22 -14.37
CA ASP A 117 9.87 7.11 -14.11
C ASP A 117 10.95 6.33 -13.35
N GLY A 118 11.91 5.76 -14.09
CA GLY A 118 12.91 4.86 -13.51
C GLY A 118 12.29 3.59 -12.92
N ASP A 119 12.45 3.42 -11.60
CA ASP A 119 11.95 2.30 -10.81
C ASP A 119 10.57 2.51 -10.19
N LYS A 120 9.96 3.69 -10.42
CA LYS A 120 8.64 4.07 -9.88
C LYS A 120 7.67 4.47 -10.99
N TYR A 121 6.43 4.70 -10.61
CA TYR A 121 5.43 5.37 -11.42
C TYR A 121 5.05 6.69 -10.77
N VAL A 122 4.68 7.67 -11.60
CA VAL A 122 4.27 9.01 -11.16
C VAL A 122 2.96 9.39 -11.84
N GLY A 123 2.08 10.07 -11.11
CA GLY A 123 0.87 10.64 -11.67
C GLY A 123 1.18 11.64 -12.78
N VAL A 124 0.45 11.56 -13.89
CA VAL A 124 0.60 12.50 -15.02
C VAL A 124 0.02 13.87 -14.65
N ASN A 125 -1.16 13.90 -14.03
CA ASN A 125 -1.84 15.12 -13.60
C ASN A 125 -1.55 15.48 -12.13
N SER A 126 -0.99 14.55 -11.36
CA SER A 126 -0.59 14.72 -9.96
C SER A 126 0.86 14.22 -9.77
N PRO A 127 1.90 15.00 -10.14
CA PRO A 127 3.28 14.52 -10.11
C PRO A 127 3.84 14.22 -8.70
N THR A 128 3.14 14.65 -7.65
CA THR A 128 3.47 14.29 -6.26
C THR A 128 2.99 12.89 -5.90
N GLU A 129 1.97 12.37 -6.59
CA GLU A 129 1.52 10.99 -6.43
C GLU A 129 2.55 10.04 -7.04
N ILE A 130 3.22 9.27 -6.20
CA ILE A 130 4.27 8.34 -6.57
C ILE A 130 3.86 6.94 -6.14
N TYR A 131 4.02 5.98 -7.05
CA TYR A 131 3.68 4.57 -6.84
C TYR A 131 4.93 3.72 -7.03
N LYS A 132 5.20 2.86 -6.05
CA LYS A 132 6.34 1.93 -6.08
C LYS A 132 5.88 0.53 -5.72
N VAL A 133 6.38 -0.47 -6.43
CA VAL A 133 6.19 -1.86 -6.03
C VAL A 133 7.45 -2.30 -5.28
N ASP A 134 7.29 -2.69 -4.02
CA ASP A 134 8.41 -3.13 -3.20
C ASP A 134 8.88 -4.55 -3.59
N LYS A 135 9.95 -5.03 -2.95
CA LYS A 135 10.51 -6.36 -3.23
C LYS A 135 9.56 -7.52 -2.88
N THR A 136 8.56 -7.28 -2.05
CA THR A 136 7.53 -8.27 -1.69
C THR A 136 6.33 -8.21 -2.63
N GLY A 137 6.31 -7.25 -3.56
CA GLY A 137 5.24 -7.04 -4.51
C GLY A 137 4.13 -6.10 -3.99
N ASN A 138 4.26 -5.54 -2.79
CA ASN A 138 3.28 -4.59 -2.27
C ASN A 138 3.39 -3.25 -2.99
N LEU A 139 2.25 -2.60 -3.17
CA LEU A 139 2.17 -1.25 -3.72
C LEU A 139 2.35 -0.25 -2.58
N LEU A 140 3.34 0.62 -2.71
CA LEU A 140 3.60 1.75 -1.84
C LEU A 140 3.11 3.01 -2.57
N ILE A 141 2.18 3.73 -1.94
CA ILE A 141 1.65 4.99 -2.47
C ILE A 141 2.22 6.12 -1.64
N TYR A 142 2.78 7.12 -2.30
CA TYR A 142 3.34 8.32 -1.68
C TYR A 142 2.67 9.57 -2.24
N ASP A 143 2.56 10.60 -1.39
CA ASP A 143 2.32 11.97 -1.80
C ASP A 143 3.57 12.81 -1.46
N GLY A 144 4.33 13.15 -2.49
CA GLY A 144 5.67 13.72 -2.37
C GLY A 144 6.62 12.74 -1.68
N GLU A 145 7.13 13.11 -0.51
CA GLU A 145 8.04 12.28 0.29
C GLU A 145 7.30 11.44 1.35
N THR A 146 5.99 11.66 1.52
CA THR A 146 5.19 11.02 2.56
C THR A 146 4.60 9.71 2.05
N LEU A 147 4.89 8.60 2.74
CA LEU A 147 4.21 7.33 2.49
C LEU A 147 2.77 7.41 3.02
N VAL A 148 1.78 7.29 2.13
CA VAL A 148 0.36 7.41 2.48
C VAL A 148 -0.34 6.06 2.58
N ALA A 149 0.10 5.04 1.83
CA ALA A 149 -0.48 3.71 1.89
C ALA A 149 0.52 2.60 1.56
N ILE A 150 0.30 1.42 2.17
CA ILE A 150 0.97 0.16 1.82
C ILE A 150 -0.13 -0.84 1.49
N CYS A 151 -0.32 -1.10 0.21
CA CYS A 151 -1.37 -1.98 -0.29
C CYS A 151 -0.80 -3.37 -0.59
N LYS A 152 -1.45 -4.41 -0.07
CA LYS A 152 -1.03 -5.81 -0.19
C LYS A 152 -1.28 -6.36 -1.57
N LYS A 153 -0.29 -7.02 -2.15
CA LYS A 153 -0.42 -7.63 -3.47
C LYS A 153 -1.54 -8.67 -3.50
N ILE A 154 -2.44 -8.56 -4.48
CA ILE A 154 -3.47 -9.56 -4.79
C ILE A 154 -3.08 -10.34 -6.04
N LEU A 155 -2.75 -9.63 -7.14
CA LEU A 155 -2.40 -10.17 -8.46
C LEU A 155 -1.05 -9.64 -8.97
#